data_AF-R9N3Q6-F1
#
_entry.id   AF-R9N3Q6-F1
#
_cell.length_a   1.000
_cell.length_b   1.000
_cell.length_c   1.000
_cell.angle_alpha   90.00
_cell.angle_beta   90.00
_cell.angle_gamma   90.00
#
_symmetry.space_group_name_H-M   'P 1'
#
loop_
_entity.id
_entity.type
_entity.pdbx_description
1 polymer ?
#
loop_
_entity_poly.entity_id
_entity_poly.type
_entity_poly.pdbx_seq_one_letter_code
_entity_poly.pdbx_strand_id
1 'polypeptide(L)'
;MPVAAGRKTTMKKTIKNVIFTLLLLTLSASTALLAYLHFFASDDDELSGEWTAELDMTQQAAITALDWLQDIEAVSISLEDMESYMQNLTIQISLTLEQTDSSEGTFYCNVLPESYDACNQAAYEAFAAAFHDLLAKRLRMANYMGSTDKETVEALVSETFGMPTVSYLMSYGPPLLPSLDELQAKYEGSGTYETADNILTRRFEAGGYVNTRMEYYIRKDSNLILTEEIDSAFTDFFSDNYPVIYTLKQSPN
;
A
#
# COMPACT_ATOMS: atom_id res chain seq x y z
N MET A 1 75.18 -21.55 -46.59
CA MET A 1 74.46 -20.52 -45.82
C MET A 1 72.96 -20.66 -46.06
N PRO A 2 72.12 -20.94 -45.04
CA PRO A 2 70.67 -21.06 -45.20
C PRO A 2 69.92 -19.91 -44.48
N VAL A 3 69.13 -19.10 -45.19
CA VAL A 3 68.11 -18.16 -44.67
C VAL A 3 67.17 -17.83 -45.86
N ALA A 4 65.84 -17.77 -45.82
CA ALA A 4 64.80 -17.96 -44.82
C ALA A 4 63.52 -18.45 -45.54
N ALA A 5 62.96 -19.58 -45.10
CA ALA A 5 61.60 -20.01 -45.43
C ALA A 5 60.87 -20.33 -44.12
N GLY A 6 60.45 -19.30 -43.38
CA GLY A 6 59.85 -19.51 -42.05
C GLY A 6 58.85 -18.46 -41.56
N ARG A 7 58.48 -17.45 -42.36
CA ARG A 7 57.71 -16.29 -41.86
C ARG A 7 56.21 -16.31 -42.17
N LYS A 8 55.75 -17.03 -43.21
CA LYS A 8 54.33 -17.02 -43.63
C LYS A 8 53.44 -18.00 -42.86
N THR A 9 53.99 -19.13 -42.40
CA THR A 9 53.23 -20.19 -41.69
C THR A 9 52.97 -19.84 -40.23
N THR A 10 53.88 -19.12 -39.58
CA THR A 10 53.78 -18.66 -38.19
C THR A 10 52.71 -17.58 -38.02
N MET A 11 52.69 -16.55 -38.87
CA MET A 11 51.72 -15.45 -38.80
C MET A 11 50.27 -15.93 -39.01
N LYS A 12 50.04 -16.88 -39.92
CA LYS A 12 48.72 -17.51 -40.13
C LYS A 12 48.24 -18.30 -38.89
N LYS A 13 49.19 -18.92 -38.17
CA LYS A 13 48.93 -19.68 -36.94
C LYS A 13 48.60 -18.74 -35.78
N THR A 14 49.32 -17.62 -35.67
CA THR A 14 49.07 -16.58 -34.66
C THR A 14 47.71 -15.92 -34.86
N ILE A 15 47.36 -15.54 -36.11
CA ILE A 15 46.05 -14.98 -36.43
C ILE A 15 44.93 -15.96 -36.11
N LYS A 16 45.10 -17.24 -36.44
CA LYS A 16 44.09 -18.28 -36.15
C LYS A 16 43.92 -18.50 -34.65
N ASN A 17 45.00 -18.46 -33.87
CA ASN A 17 44.91 -18.51 -32.41
C ASN A 17 44.19 -17.29 -31.84
N VAL A 18 44.51 -16.08 -32.29
CA VAL A 18 43.84 -14.86 -31.82
C VAL A 18 42.33 -14.92 -32.10
N ILE A 19 41.93 -15.33 -33.30
CA ILE A 19 40.50 -15.51 -33.65
C ILE A 19 39.85 -16.55 -32.74
N PHE A 20 40.51 -17.68 -32.51
CA PHE A 20 39.98 -18.74 -31.64
C PHE A 20 39.83 -18.28 -30.19
N THR A 21 40.80 -17.50 -29.70
CA THR A 21 40.77 -16.95 -28.34
C THR A 21 39.65 -15.92 -28.19
N LEU A 22 39.46 -15.06 -29.20
CA LEU A 22 38.39 -14.06 -29.21
C LEU A 22 37.02 -14.74 -29.26
N LEU A 23 36.84 -15.76 -30.11
CA LEU A 23 35.61 -16.56 -30.19
C LEU A 23 35.28 -17.22 -28.86
N LEU A 24 36.28 -17.80 -28.19
CA LEU A 24 36.10 -18.47 -26.91
C LEU A 24 35.73 -17.47 -25.80
N LEU A 25 36.31 -16.26 -25.82
CA LEU A 25 35.97 -15.16 -24.91
C LEU A 25 34.56 -14.62 -25.16
N THR A 26 34.17 -14.42 -26.42
CA THR A 26 32.81 -13.97 -26.74
C THR A 26 31.78 -15.04 -26.40
N LEU A 27 32.11 -16.32 -26.60
CA LEU A 27 31.24 -17.43 -26.25
C LEU A 27 31.09 -17.53 -24.74
N SER A 28 32.19 -17.47 -23.98
CA SER A 28 32.12 -17.51 -22.52
C SER A 28 31.39 -16.31 -21.93
N ALA A 29 31.61 -15.10 -22.46
CA ALA A 29 30.88 -13.91 -22.04
C ALA A 29 29.38 -14.03 -22.37
N SER A 30 29.03 -14.55 -23.56
CA SER A 30 27.62 -14.75 -23.95
C SER A 30 26.96 -15.82 -23.09
N THR A 31 27.66 -16.91 -22.78
CA THR A 31 27.16 -17.96 -21.88
C THR A 31 27.01 -17.45 -20.45
N ALA A 32 27.94 -16.65 -19.95
CA ALA A 32 27.82 -16.02 -18.63
C ALA A 32 26.64 -15.05 -18.58
N LEU A 33 26.43 -14.25 -19.63
CA LEU A 33 25.28 -13.35 -19.74
C LEU A 33 23.95 -14.11 -19.85
N LEU A 34 23.89 -15.17 -20.65
CA LEU A 34 22.71 -16.05 -20.75
C LEU A 34 22.41 -16.75 -19.43
N ALA A 35 23.43 -17.25 -18.74
CA ALA A 35 23.25 -17.85 -17.43
C ALA A 35 22.77 -16.81 -16.41
N TYR A 36 23.30 -15.58 -16.46
CA TYR A 36 22.82 -14.50 -15.60
C TYR A 36 21.36 -14.14 -15.89
N LEU A 37 20.98 -13.92 -17.15
CA LEU A 37 19.60 -13.62 -17.52
C LEU A 37 18.64 -14.78 -17.20
N HIS A 38 19.06 -16.02 -17.42
CA HIS A 38 18.20 -17.19 -17.23
C HIS A 38 18.05 -17.59 -15.76
N PHE A 39 19.07 -17.41 -14.91
CA PHE A 39 19.02 -17.84 -13.51
C PHE A 39 18.85 -16.70 -12.51
N PHE A 40 19.22 -15.47 -12.86
CA PHE A 40 19.21 -14.36 -11.91
C PHE A 40 18.29 -13.21 -12.30
N ALA A 41 17.87 -13.10 -13.58
CA ALA A 41 16.87 -12.11 -13.96
C ALA A 41 15.43 -12.64 -13.83
N SER A 42 15.21 -13.95 -13.67
CA SER A 42 13.87 -14.55 -13.61
C SER A 42 13.23 -14.58 -12.22
N ASP A 43 14.01 -14.48 -11.15
CA ASP A 43 13.46 -14.57 -9.78
C ASP A 43 12.66 -13.32 -9.39
N ASP A 44 12.82 -12.20 -10.11
CA ASP A 44 12.07 -10.94 -9.89
C ASP A 44 10.67 -10.95 -10.56
N ASP A 45 10.36 -11.95 -11.39
CA ASP A 45 9.06 -12.05 -12.09
C ASP A 45 7.98 -12.84 -11.33
N GLU A 46 8.36 -13.71 -10.38
CA GLU A 46 7.40 -14.52 -9.63
C GLU A 46 6.62 -13.69 -8.59
N LEU A 47 5.35 -13.38 -8.86
CA LEU A 47 4.49 -12.66 -7.93
C LEU A 47 3.86 -13.53 -6.82
N SER A 48 4.13 -14.84 -6.80
CA SER A 48 3.56 -15.77 -5.82
C SER A 48 3.82 -15.34 -4.38
N GLY A 49 2.79 -15.45 -3.52
CA GLY A 49 2.93 -15.26 -2.09
C GLY A 49 1.74 -14.57 -1.42
N GLU A 50 1.83 -14.48 -0.09
CA GLU A 50 0.94 -13.65 0.72
C GLU A 50 1.54 -12.25 0.86
N TRP A 51 0.84 -11.25 0.36
CA TRP A 51 1.24 -9.86 0.35
C TRP A 51 0.32 -9.04 1.25
N THR A 52 0.88 -8.06 1.96
CA THR A 52 0.12 -7.18 2.86
C THR A 52 0.42 -5.72 2.57
N ALA A 53 -0.61 -4.88 2.54
CA ALA A 53 -0.47 -3.44 2.39
C ALA A 53 -1.20 -2.73 3.55
N GLU A 54 -0.72 -1.55 3.90
CA GLU A 54 -1.37 -0.66 4.87
C GLU A 54 -1.94 0.55 4.14
N LEU A 55 -3.24 0.76 4.28
CA LEU A 55 -3.89 1.99 3.86
C LEU A 55 -3.77 3.02 4.98
N ASP A 56 -3.15 4.17 4.71
CA ASP A 56 -3.07 5.27 5.67
C ASP A 56 -4.34 6.12 5.65
N MET A 57 -5.08 6.10 6.76
CA MET A 57 -6.34 6.84 6.95
C MET A 57 -6.15 8.12 7.77
N THR A 58 -4.93 8.42 8.22
CA THR A 58 -4.59 9.54 9.12
C THR A 58 -5.14 10.86 8.59
N GLN A 59 -4.80 11.20 7.34
CA GLN A 59 -5.16 12.49 6.75
C GLN A 59 -6.68 12.60 6.53
N GLN A 60 -7.30 11.54 6.00
CA GLN A 60 -8.75 11.54 5.77
C GLN A 60 -9.53 11.71 7.08
N ALA A 61 -9.15 10.97 8.12
CA ALA A 61 -9.79 11.07 9.43
C ALA A 61 -9.60 12.47 10.03
N ALA A 62 -8.40 13.05 9.89
CA ALA A 62 -8.10 14.39 10.38
C ALA A 62 -8.92 15.48 9.67
N ILE A 63 -9.01 15.44 8.34
CA ILE A 63 -9.82 16.39 7.55
C ILE A 63 -11.29 16.26 7.95
N THR A 64 -11.81 15.04 7.98
CA THR A 64 -13.23 14.79 8.29
C THR A 64 -13.60 15.25 9.71
N ALA A 65 -12.73 14.97 10.69
CA ALA A 65 -12.91 15.44 12.06
C ALA A 65 -12.84 16.98 12.17
N LEU A 66 -11.88 17.58 11.47
CA LEU A 66 -11.68 19.03 11.47
C LEU A 66 -12.89 19.76 10.88
N ASP A 67 -13.36 19.32 9.72
CA ASP A 67 -14.50 19.92 9.02
C ASP A 67 -15.74 19.92 9.93
N TRP A 68 -16.02 18.78 10.58
CA TRP A 68 -17.13 18.68 11.52
C TRP A 68 -16.99 19.59 12.74
N LEU A 69 -15.78 19.71 13.32
CA LEU A 69 -15.55 20.63 14.44
C LEU A 69 -15.70 22.10 14.02
N GLN A 70 -15.24 22.45 12.83
CA GLN A 70 -15.39 23.81 12.31
C GLN A 70 -16.86 24.16 12.07
N ASP A 71 -17.65 23.22 11.57
CA ASP A 71 -19.09 23.40 11.32
C ASP A 71 -19.91 23.58 12.60
N ILE A 72 -19.64 22.79 13.64
CA ILE A 72 -20.44 22.86 14.88
C ILE A 72 -20.03 24.03 15.76
N GLU A 73 -18.74 24.31 15.83
CA GLU A 73 -18.21 25.15 16.90
C GLU A 73 -17.39 26.34 16.40
N ALA A 74 -17.15 26.54 15.09
CA ALA A 74 -16.25 27.60 14.59
C ALA A 74 -14.90 27.63 15.35
N VAL A 75 -14.35 26.45 15.60
CA VAL A 75 -13.13 26.25 16.40
C VAL A 75 -11.91 26.74 15.65
N SER A 76 -10.95 27.35 16.38
CA SER A 76 -9.66 27.82 15.84
C SER A 76 -8.58 26.73 15.76
N ILE A 77 -8.96 25.45 15.69
CA ILE A 77 -7.98 24.35 15.60
C ILE A 77 -7.48 24.23 14.15
N SER A 78 -6.18 24.03 13.98
CA SER A 78 -5.58 23.85 12.66
C SER A 78 -5.64 22.39 12.20
N LEU A 79 -5.44 22.15 10.90
CA LEU A 79 -5.29 20.78 10.38
C LEU A 79 -4.07 20.09 10.97
N GLU A 80 -2.94 20.79 11.09
CA GLU A 80 -1.72 20.24 11.70
C GLU A 80 -1.96 19.79 13.15
N ASP A 81 -2.70 20.58 13.94
CA ASP A 81 -3.10 20.17 15.29
C ASP A 81 -3.98 18.92 15.24
N MET A 82 -4.94 18.83 14.33
CA MET A 82 -5.82 17.67 14.20
C MET A 82 -5.06 16.40 13.77
N GLU A 83 -4.18 16.52 12.77
CA GLU A 83 -3.31 15.44 12.31
C GLU A 83 -2.40 14.92 13.44
N SER A 84 -2.00 15.78 14.38
CA SER A 84 -1.23 15.37 15.55
C SER A 84 -1.99 14.42 16.50
N TYR A 85 -3.32 14.49 16.54
CA TYR A 85 -4.15 13.54 17.28
C TYR A 85 -4.37 12.24 16.48
N MET A 86 -4.51 12.35 15.16
CA MET A 86 -4.99 11.28 14.26
C MET A 86 -3.88 10.40 13.68
N GLN A 87 -2.80 10.16 14.42
CA GLN A 87 -1.61 9.48 13.88
C GLN A 87 -1.74 7.96 13.85
N ASN A 88 -1.09 7.35 12.86
CA ASN A 88 -0.94 5.89 12.72
C ASN A 88 -2.27 5.15 12.56
N LEU A 89 -3.22 5.75 11.84
CA LEU A 89 -4.50 5.13 11.53
C LEU A 89 -4.34 4.31 10.25
N THR A 90 -4.01 3.02 10.38
CA THR A 90 -3.79 2.15 9.22
C THR A 90 -4.79 0.99 9.13
N ILE A 91 -5.22 0.68 7.92
CA ILE A 91 -6.07 -0.49 7.62
C ILE A 91 -5.29 -1.47 6.76
N GLN A 92 -5.21 -2.71 7.20
CA GLN A 92 -4.50 -3.77 6.50
C GLN A 92 -5.34 -4.39 5.39
N ILE A 93 -4.76 -4.48 4.20
CA ILE A 93 -5.24 -5.27 3.07
C ILE A 93 -4.30 -6.46 2.88
N SER A 94 -4.87 -7.63 2.57
CA SER A 94 -4.10 -8.79 2.14
C SER A 94 -4.37 -9.10 0.67
N LEU A 95 -3.34 -9.55 -0.03
CA LEU A 95 -3.37 -10.01 -1.40
C LEU A 95 -2.58 -11.31 -1.48
N THR A 96 -3.25 -12.41 -1.80
CA THR A 96 -2.59 -13.69 -2.07
C THR A 96 -2.54 -13.89 -3.58
N LEU A 97 -1.34 -14.19 -4.10
CA LEU A 97 -1.11 -14.54 -5.49
C LEU A 97 -0.57 -15.97 -5.54
N GLU A 98 -1.23 -16.83 -6.32
CA GLU A 98 -0.81 -18.21 -6.56
C GLU A 98 -0.55 -18.39 -8.05
N GLN A 99 0.68 -18.69 -8.42
CA GLN A 99 1.05 -18.86 -9.82
C GLN A 99 0.54 -20.21 -10.37
N THR A 100 -0.10 -20.17 -11.54
CA THR A 100 -0.54 -21.37 -12.28
C THR A 100 0.23 -21.58 -13.58
N ASP A 101 0.78 -20.51 -14.17
CA ASP A 101 1.70 -20.54 -15.32
C ASP A 101 2.74 -19.41 -15.18
N SER A 102 3.76 -19.41 -16.04
CA SER A 102 4.87 -18.46 -16.12
C SER A 102 4.49 -16.97 -15.96
N SER A 103 3.30 -16.55 -16.37
CA SER A 103 2.83 -15.16 -16.27
C SER A 103 1.38 -15.05 -15.81
N GLU A 104 0.80 -16.14 -15.30
CA GLU A 104 -0.62 -16.23 -14.95
C GLU A 104 -0.83 -16.95 -13.62
N GLY A 105 -1.94 -16.65 -12.96
CA GLY A 105 -2.28 -17.32 -11.71
C GLY A 105 -3.67 -16.98 -11.19
N THR A 106 -3.93 -17.40 -9.96
CA THR A 106 -5.12 -17.02 -9.20
C THR A 106 -4.75 -15.99 -8.13
N PHE A 107 -5.71 -15.14 -7.80
CA PHE A 107 -5.55 -14.17 -6.72
C PHE A 107 -6.76 -14.17 -5.79
N TYR A 108 -6.50 -13.79 -4.55
CA TYR A 108 -7.51 -13.47 -3.55
C TYR A 108 -7.07 -12.22 -2.82
N CYS A 109 -7.95 -11.22 -2.73
CA CYS A 109 -7.69 -9.98 -2.01
C CYS A 109 -8.82 -9.73 -1.02
N ASN A 110 -8.47 -9.23 0.17
CA ASN A 110 -9.45 -8.89 1.19
C ASN A 110 -8.95 -7.74 2.08
N VAL A 111 -9.89 -6.97 2.60
CA VAL A 111 -9.67 -6.04 3.70
C VAL A 111 -9.80 -6.83 5.00
N LEU A 112 -8.87 -6.67 5.94
CA LEU A 112 -8.94 -7.40 7.22
C LEU A 112 -9.93 -6.70 8.17
N PRO A 113 -11.09 -7.31 8.51
CA PRO A 113 -12.12 -6.64 9.31
C PRO A 113 -11.61 -6.22 10.70
N GLU A 114 -10.77 -7.05 11.32
CA GLU A 114 -10.19 -6.75 12.63
C GLU A 114 -9.26 -5.52 12.59
N SER A 115 -8.54 -5.34 11.48
CA SER A 115 -7.71 -4.16 11.28
C SER A 115 -8.56 -2.90 11.05
N TYR A 116 -9.69 -3.04 10.33
CA TYR A 116 -10.65 -1.95 10.17
C TYR A 116 -11.25 -1.52 11.52
N ASP A 117 -11.75 -2.48 12.32
CA ASP A 117 -12.37 -2.20 13.61
C ASP A 117 -11.39 -1.53 14.58
N ALA A 118 -10.14 -2.00 14.61
CA ALA A 118 -9.08 -1.40 15.42
C ALA A 118 -8.75 0.04 14.98
N CYS A 119 -8.63 0.27 13.67
CA CYS A 119 -8.37 1.60 13.12
C CYS A 119 -9.54 2.55 13.40
N ASN A 120 -10.79 2.08 13.21
CA ASN A 120 -11.99 2.85 13.48
C ASN A 120 -12.10 3.25 14.95
N GLN A 121 -11.86 2.31 15.87
CA GLN A 121 -11.83 2.61 17.30
C GLN A 121 -10.74 3.65 17.63
N ALA A 122 -9.52 3.47 17.13
CA ALA A 122 -8.41 4.39 17.35
C ALA A 122 -8.71 5.81 16.83
N ALA A 123 -9.34 5.92 15.66
CA ALA A 123 -9.73 7.20 15.08
C ALA A 123 -10.70 7.97 15.99
N TYR A 124 -11.72 7.30 16.53
CA TYR A 124 -12.67 7.97 17.45
C TYR A 124 -12.09 8.25 18.83
N GLU A 125 -11.16 7.44 19.33
CA GLU A 125 -10.42 7.74 20.57
C GLU A 125 -9.52 8.97 20.42
N ALA A 126 -8.81 9.07 19.30
CA ALA A 126 -8.04 10.26 18.93
C ALA A 126 -8.95 11.49 18.80
N PHE A 127 -10.10 11.34 18.14
CA PHE A 127 -11.06 12.42 17.99
C PHE A 127 -11.61 12.91 19.33
N ALA A 128 -11.95 11.97 20.22
CA ALA A 128 -12.43 12.28 21.56
C ALA A 128 -11.38 13.08 22.37
N ALA A 129 -10.09 12.76 22.22
CA ALA A 129 -9.02 13.51 22.87
C ALA A 129 -8.97 14.97 22.38
N ALA A 130 -9.03 15.20 21.07
CA ALA A 130 -9.10 16.55 20.50
C ALA A 130 -10.36 17.30 21.00
N PHE A 131 -11.52 16.62 21.00
CA PHE A 131 -12.78 17.17 21.48
C PHE A 131 -12.71 17.59 22.95
N HIS A 132 -12.12 16.78 23.82
CA HIS A 132 -11.91 17.11 25.24
C HIS A 132 -11.04 18.34 25.44
N ASP A 133 -9.93 18.44 24.72
CA ASP A 133 -9.02 19.58 24.85
C ASP A 133 -9.69 20.88 24.42
N LEU A 134 -10.52 20.83 23.37
CA LEU A 134 -11.32 21.96 22.92
C LEU A 134 -12.39 22.34 23.94
N LEU A 135 -13.11 21.36 24.49
CA LEU A 135 -14.15 21.60 25.48
C LEU A 135 -13.56 22.16 26.78
N ALA A 136 -12.42 21.64 27.23
CA ALA A 136 -11.67 22.16 28.38
C ALA A 136 -11.25 23.62 28.16
N LYS A 137 -10.72 23.96 26.98
CA LYS A 137 -10.37 25.35 26.61
C LYS A 137 -11.60 26.25 26.68
N ARG A 138 -12.74 25.82 26.16
CA ARG A 138 -13.99 26.59 26.20
C ARG A 138 -14.53 26.80 27.60
N LEU A 139 -14.55 25.76 28.43
CA LEU A 139 -14.98 25.88 29.82
C LEU A 139 -14.13 26.91 30.56
N ARG A 140 -12.81 26.91 30.36
CA ARG A 140 -11.92 27.94 30.92
C ARG A 140 -12.26 29.35 30.42
N MET A 141 -12.49 29.51 29.12
CA MET A 141 -12.89 30.81 28.54
C MET A 141 -14.24 31.31 29.08
N ALA A 142 -15.16 30.40 29.41
CA ALA A 142 -16.44 30.72 30.02
C ALA A 142 -16.38 30.98 31.54
N ASN A 143 -15.17 31.00 32.13
CA ASN A 143 -14.94 31.10 33.57
C ASN A 143 -15.65 29.98 34.38
N TYR A 144 -15.72 28.77 33.82
CA TYR A 144 -16.19 27.60 34.55
C TYR A 144 -15.28 27.36 35.77
N MET A 145 -15.90 27.22 36.94
CA MET A 145 -15.18 27.12 38.23
C MET A 145 -14.79 25.68 38.60
N GLY A 146 -15.32 24.68 37.89
CA GLY A 146 -14.97 23.28 38.09
C GLY A 146 -13.64 22.90 37.45
N SER A 147 -13.17 21.68 37.75
CA SER A 147 -11.96 21.16 37.10
C SER A 147 -12.19 20.96 35.60
N THR A 148 -11.11 21.11 34.83
CA THR A 148 -11.09 20.92 33.36
C THR A 148 -9.98 19.96 32.97
N ASP A 149 -9.65 19.02 33.86
CA ASP A 149 -8.84 17.86 33.54
C ASP A 149 -9.66 16.85 32.71
N LYS A 150 -8.96 15.92 32.05
CA LYS A 150 -9.56 14.99 31.09
C LYS A 150 -10.65 14.12 31.73
N GLU A 151 -10.44 13.61 32.94
CA GLU A 151 -11.41 12.73 33.61
C GLU A 151 -12.67 13.50 34.02
N THR A 152 -12.51 14.72 34.55
CA THR A 152 -13.65 15.58 34.89
C THR A 152 -14.44 15.98 33.64
N VAL A 153 -13.75 16.30 32.54
CA VAL A 153 -14.39 16.63 31.27
C VAL A 153 -15.17 15.44 30.71
N GLU A 154 -14.57 14.24 30.72
CA GLU A 154 -15.26 13.01 30.30
C GLU A 154 -16.49 12.72 31.16
N ALA A 155 -16.39 12.90 32.48
CA ALA A 155 -17.52 12.72 33.39
C ALA A 155 -18.65 13.72 33.08
N LEU A 156 -18.32 14.99 32.80
CA LEU A 156 -19.30 16.01 32.43
C LEU A 156 -20.00 15.67 31.11
N VAL A 157 -19.25 15.21 30.10
CA VAL A 157 -19.82 14.77 28.81
C VAL A 157 -20.72 13.56 29.04
N SER A 158 -20.27 12.57 29.79
CA SER A 158 -21.05 11.37 30.11
C SER A 158 -22.33 11.67 30.87
N GLU A 159 -22.29 12.61 31.84
CA GLU A 159 -23.47 13.06 32.57
C GLU A 159 -24.44 13.83 31.67
N THR A 160 -23.91 14.68 30.78
CA THR A 160 -24.71 15.55 29.90
C THR A 160 -25.39 14.78 28.78
N PHE A 161 -24.64 13.91 28.09
CA PHE A 161 -25.13 13.15 26.93
C PHE A 161 -25.62 11.74 27.28
N GLY A 162 -25.40 11.29 28.52
CA GLY A 162 -25.79 9.95 28.98
C GLY A 162 -24.90 8.82 28.44
N MET A 163 -23.76 9.14 27.81
CA MET A 163 -22.83 8.17 27.26
C MET A 163 -21.40 8.73 27.14
N PRO A 164 -20.37 7.87 27.13
CA PRO A 164 -18.97 8.28 26.96
C PRO A 164 -18.74 9.03 25.65
N THR A 165 -17.73 9.91 25.63
CA THR A 165 -17.43 10.76 24.47
C THR A 165 -17.20 9.96 23.20
N VAL A 166 -16.45 8.85 23.28
CA VAL A 166 -16.18 7.98 22.13
C VAL A 166 -17.48 7.40 21.57
N SER A 167 -18.36 6.88 22.42
CA SER A 167 -19.66 6.34 22.01
C SER A 167 -20.58 7.41 21.41
N TYR A 168 -20.53 8.63 21.97
CA TYR A 168 -21.25 9.78 21.43
C TYR A 168 -20.76 10.12 20.01
N LEU A 169 -19.45 10.28 19.82
CA LEU A 169 -18.87 10.62 18.53
C LEU A 169 -19.07 9.51 17.49
N MET A 170 -19.00 8.23 17.88
CA MET A 170 -19.31 7.12 16.98
C MET A 170 -20.78 7.10 16.52
N SER A 171 -21.70 7.59 17.37
CA SER A 171 -23.15 7.54 17.08
C SER A 171 -23.65 8.79 16.34
N TYR A 172 -23.04 9.95 16.60
CA TYR A 172 -23.54 11.26 16.16
C TYR A 172 -22.48 12.12 15.45
N GLY A 173 -21.21 11.72 15.46
CA GLY A 173 -20.14 12.38 14.73
C GLY A 173 -20.11 11.98 13.25
N PRO A 174 -19.16 12.52 12.48
CA PRO A 174 -18.99 12.19 11.08
C PRO A 174 -18.32 10.81 10.93
N PRO A 175 -18.56 10.08 9.83
CA PRO A 175 -17.82 8.86 9.54
C PRO A 175 -16.35 9.18 9.25
N LEU A 176 -15.46 8.99 10.23
CA LEU A 176 -14.04 9.35 10.12
C LEU A 176 -13.29 8.54 9.06
N LEU A 177 -13.75 7.31 8.81
CA LEU A 177 -13.18 6.37 7.84
C LEU A 177 -14.24 6.04 6.78
N PRO A 178 -13.83 5.63 5.56
CA PRO A 178 -14.75 4.98 4.62
C PRO A 178 -15.35 3.75 5.30
N SER A 179 -16.59 3.40 4.97
CA SER A 179 -17.19 2.18 5.51
C SER A 179 -16.42 0.93 5.10
N LEU A 180 -16.50 -0.12 5.92
CA LEU A 180 -15.92 -1.42 5.58
C LEU A 180 -16.47 -1.92 4.23
N ASP A 181 -17.77 -1.79 3.98
CA ASP A 181 -18.41 -2.17 2.71
C ASP A 181 -17.80 -1.42 1.51
N GLU A 182 -17.51 -0.12 1.64
CA GLU A 182 -16.85 0.67 0.58
C GLU A 182 -15.41 0.19 0.33
N LEU A 183 -14.67 -0.12 1.39
CA LEU A 183 -13.30 -0.67 1.27
C LEU A 183 -13.33 -2.07 0.64
N GLN A 184 -14.26 -2.93 1.07
CA GLN A 184 -14.43 -4.27 0.51
C GLN A 184 -14.84 -4.21 -0.95
N ALA A 185 -15.77 -3.32 -1.33
CA ALA A 185 -16.13 -3.12 -2.73
C ALA A 185 -14.94 -2.70 -3.62
N LYS A 186 -13.94 -2.00 -3.05
CA LYS A 186 -12.76 -1.51 -3.78
C LYS A 186 -11.61 -2.52 -3.84
N TYR A 187 -11.39 -3.29 -2.78
CA TYR A 187 -10.21 -4.14 -2.66
C TYR A 187 -10.52 -5.63 -2.62
N GLU A 188 -11.68 -6.04 -2.09
CA GLU A 188 -12.01 -7.44 -1.91
C GLU A 188 -12.40 -8.11 -3.24
N GLY A 189 -11.94 -9.35 -3.41
CA GLY A 189 -12.34 -10.18 -4.53
C GLY A 189 -11.31 -11.23 -4.89
N SER A 190 -11.72 -12.14 -5.75
CA SER A 190 -10.87 -13.22 -6.25
C SER A 190 -11.03 -13.43 -7.74
N GLY A 191 -10.07 -14.13 -8.33
CA GLY A 191 -10.15 -14.56 -9.71
C GLY A 191 -8.78 -14.91 -10.27
N THR A 192 -8.55 -14.56 -11.53
CA THR A 192 -7.31 -14.85 -12.23
C THR A 192 -6.52 -13.59 -12.51
N TYR A 193 -5.19 -13.70 -12.52
CA TYR A 193 -4.31 -12.63 -12.93
C TYR A 193 -3.40 -13.04 -14.08
N GLU A 194 -2.98 -12.05 -14.86
CA GLU A 194 -2.00 -12.17 -15.94
C GLU A 194 -1.02 -11.00 -15.83
N THR A 195 0.24 -11.24 -16.17
CA THR A 195 1.31 -10.24 -16.16
C THR A 195 1.91 -10.10 -17.56
N ALA A 196 1.95 -8.87 -18.08
CA ALA A 196 2.58 -8.56 -19.35
C ALA A 196 3.08 -7.12 -19.36
N ASP A 197 4.30 -6.88 -19.85
CA ASP A 197 4.87 -5.53 -20.01
C ASP A 197 4.81 -4.65 -18.74
N ASN A 198 5.02 -5.25 -17.55
CA ASN A 198 4.89 -4.62 -16.22
C ASN A 198 3.46 -4.19 -15.84
N ILE A 199 2.46 -4.79 -16.47
CA ILE A 199 1.04 -4.60 -16.15
C ILE A 199 0.50 -5.87 -15.52
N LEU A 200 -0.10 -5.73 -14.34
CA LEU A 200 -0.85 -6.76 -13.64
C LEU A 200 -2.32 -6.58 -14.02
N THR A 201 -2.86 -7.56 -14.76
CA THR A 201 -4.28 -7.60 -15.13
C THR A 201 -5.00 -8.60 -14.24
N ARG A 202 -5.90 -8.11 -13.39
CA ARG A 202 -6.74 -8.92 -12.49
C ARG A 202 -8.15 -9.03 -13.05
N ARG A 203 -8.62 -10.25 -13.32
CA ARG A 203 -9.97 -10.57 -13.77
C ARG A 203 -10.77 -11.16 -12.62
N PHE A 204 -11.76 -10.43 -12.14
CA PHE A 204 -12.58 -10.81 -10.99
C PHE A 204 -13.71 -11.76 -11.38
N GLU A 205 -13.89 -12.81 -10.58
CA GLU A 205 -14.95 -13.80 -10.73
C GLU A 205 -16.21 -13.36 -9.96
N ALA A 206 -16.93 -12.36 -10.46
CA ALA A 206 -18.17 -11.88 -9.83
C ALA A 206 -19.40 -12.14 -10.70
N GLY A 207 -20.25 -13.08 -10.29
CA GLY A 207 -21.71 -13.08 -10.53
C GLY A 207 -22.25 -12.79 -11.95
N GLY A 208 -21.48 -13.06 -13.02
CA GLY A 208 -21.89 -12.86 -14.42
C GLY A 208 -21.31 -11.63 -15.14
N TYR A 209 -20.58 -10.74 -14.46
CA TYR A 209 -19.82 -9.65 -15.07
C TYR A 209 -18.34 -9.76 -14.68
N VAL A 210 -17.47 -9.92 -15.67
CA VAL A 210 -16.01 -9.91 -15.44
C VAL A 210 -15.58 -8.46 -15.28
N ASN A 211 -15.26 -8.06 -14.05
CA ASN A 211 -14.57 -6.80 -13.80
C ASN A 211 -13.07 -7.03 -14.03
N THR A 212 -12.44 -6.16 -14.81
CA THR A 212 -11.01 -6.25 -15.14
C THR A 212 -10.32 -5.02 -14.61
N ARG A 213 -9.31 -5.23 -13.76
CA ARG A 213 -8.47 -4.17 -13.21
C ARG A 213 -7.06 -4.31 -13.78
N MET A 214 -6.55 -3.24 -14.36
CA MET A 214 -5.20 -3.21 -14.95
C MET A 214 -4.37 -2.19 -14.19
N GLU A 215 -3.27 -2.64 -13.58
CA GLU A 215 -2.41 -1.82 -12.74
C GLU A 215 -0.97 -1.96 -13.21
N TYR A 216 -0.22 -0.87 -13.23
CA TYR A 216 1.24 -0.97 -13.37
C TYR A 216 1.82 -1.55 -12.09
N TYR A 217 2.72 -2.54 -12.21
CA TYR A 217 3.39 -3.12 -11.07
C TYR A 217 4.92 -2.97 -11.15
N ILE A 218 5.52 -2.77 -9.98
CA ILE A 218 6.97 -2.89 -9.78
C ILE A 218 7.18 -3.88 -8.65
N ARG A 219 7.82 -5.01 -8.95
CA ARG A 219 8.34 -5.91 -7.91
C ARG A 219 9.81 -5.58 -7.65
N LYS A 220 10.16 -5.43 -6.38
CA LYS A 220 11.54 -5.26 -5.94
C LYS A 220 11.71 -5.88 -4.55
N ASP A 221 12.53 -6.91 -4.48
CA ASP A 221 12.78 -7.67 -3.26
C ASP A 221 11.45 -8.20 -2.66
N SER A 222 11.15 -7.83 -1.42
CA SER A 222 9.90 -8.17 -0.73
C SER A 222 8.79 -7.12 -0.94
N ASN A 223 8.92 -6.19 -1.89
CA ASN A 223 7.92 -5.16 -2.14
C ASN A 223 7.28 -5.34 -3.52
N LEU A 224 5.95 -5.23 -3.55
CA LEU A 224 5.15 -5.14 -4.75
C LEU A 224 4.42 -3.80 -4.73
N ILE A 225 4.79 -2.91 -5.63
CA ILE A 225 4.19 -1.59 -5.75
C ILE A 225 3.18 -1.65 -6.87
N LEU A 226 1.91 -1.41 -6.56
CA LEU A 226 0.84 -1.25 -7.55
C LEU A 226 0.54 0.23 -7.73
N THR A 227 0.45 0.66 -8.98
CA THR A 227 0.24 2.05 -9.40
C THR A 227 -0.85 2.14 -10.46
N GLU A 228 -1.51 3.29 -10.50
CA GLU A 228 -2.45 3.81 -11.53
C GLU A 228 -3.28 2.74 -12.27
N GLU A 229 -4.60 2.80 -12.08
CA GLU A 229 -5.51 1.94 -12.84
C GLU A 229 -5.66 2.44 -14.29
N ILE A 230 -5.18 1.62 -15.23
CA ILE A 230 -5.23 1.91 -16.67
C ILE A 230 -6.69 1.85 -17.14
N ASP A 231 -7.14 2.90 -17.83
CA ASP A 231 -8.52 3.07 -18.35
C ASP A 231 -9.62 3.14 -17.28
N SER A 232 -9.33 3.67 -16.09
CA SER A 232 -10.37 3.96 -15.08
C SER A 232 -11.26 5.15 -15.50
N ALA A 233 -12.48 4.85 -15.96
CA ALA A 233 -13.54 5.85 -16.12
C ALA A 233 -14.16 6.31 -14.78
N PHE A 234 -13.63 5.83 -13.65
CA PHE A 234 -14.06 6.19 -12.30
C PHE A 234 -13.30 7.43 -11.83
N THR A 235 -13.70 8.59 -12.35
CA THR A 235 -13.52 9.85 -11.63
C THR A 235 -14.47 9.87 -10.43
N ASP A 236 -14.00 9.47 -9.25
CA ASP A 236 -14.61 9.90 -7.98
C ASP A 236 -13.59 9.78 -6.85
N PHE A 237 -13.23 10.93 -6.28
CA PHE A 237 -12.75 11.24 -4.91
C PHE A 237 -11.73 10.34 -4.16
N PHE A 238 -11.25 9.23 -4.72
CA PHE A 238 -10.47 8.21 -4.01
C PHE A 238 -9.17 7.80 -4.73
N SER A 239 -8.64 8.67 -5.58
CA SER A 239 -7.33 8.53 -6.26
C SER A 239 -6.14 8.52 -5.30
N ASP A 240 -6.35 8.88 -4.04
CA ASP A 240 -5.28 9.24 -3.11
C ASP A 240 -4.62 8.03 -2.43
N ASN A 241 -5.14 6.81 -2.64
CA ASN A 241 -4.58 5.59 -2.06
C ASN A 241 -3.54 4.90 -2.96
N TYR A 242 -3.16 5.51 -4.09
CA TYR A 242 -2.06 5.04 -4.91
C TYR A 242 -0.79 5.89 -4.68
N PRO A 243 0.41 5.30 -4.73
CA PRO A 243 0.69 3.87 -4.94
C PRO A 243 0.29 3.01 -3.74
N VAL A 244 -0.18 1.79 -3.99
CA VAL A 244 -0.38 0.78 -2.94
C VAL A 244 0.90 -0.05 -2.85
N ILE A 245 1.54 -0.01 -1.68
CA ILE A 245 2.79 -0.74 -1.44
C ILE A 245 2.48 -1.99 -0.64
N TYR A 246 2.60 -3.13 -1.29
CA TYR A 246 2.49 -4.44 -0.67
C TYR A 246 3.86 -4.96 -0.24
N THR A 247 3.92 -5.56 0.94
CA THR A 247 5.10 -6.26 1.47
C THR A 247 4.81 -7.75 1.55
N LEU A 248 5.73 -8.58 1.04
CA LEU A 248 5.65 -10.03 1.11
C LEU A 248 5.76 -10.51 2.56
N LYS A 249 4.79 -11.29 3.00
CA LYS A 249 4.78 -11.89 4.32
C LYS A 249 5.80 -13.03 4.35
N GLN A 250 6.85 -12.87 5.15
CA GLN A 250 7.84 -13.92 5.34
C GLN A 250 7.22 -15.06 6.15
N SER A 251 7.28 -16.28 5.63
CA SER A 251 6.94 -17.47 6.41
C SER A 251 7.82 -17.51 7.67
N PRO A 252 7.25 -17.71 8.87
CA PRO A 252 8.06 -17.89 10.06
C PRO A 252 8.92 -19.15 9.89
N ASN A 253 10.24 -19.00 10.00
CA ASN A 253 11.20 -20.12 10.07
C ASN A 253 10.98 -20.98 11.31
#